data_AF-A0A8H3XJM7-F1
#
_entry.id   AF-A0A8H3XJM7-F1
#
_cell.length_a   1.000
_cell.length_b   1.000
_cell.length_c   1.000
_cell.angle_alpha   90.00
_cell.angle_beta   90.00
_cell.angle_gamma   90.00
#
_symmetry.space_group_name_H-M   'P 1'
#
loop_
_entity.id
_entity.type
_entity.pdbx_description
1 polymer ?
#
loop_
_entity_poly.entity_id
_entity_poly.type
_entity_poly.pdbx_seq_one_letter_code
_entity_poly.pdbx_strand_id
1 'polypeptide(L)'
;MHTKLFTLFVIVLCVFGAVTYGKNHYKKPYCHGVNLKIDQYNCGSCGNTCPFGSICRDGQCVCFNHKKLCNNTCIDTTCDRQNCGSCGNSCPDGSICKKSKCTCLHKKTLCSDHCVDTTSDKSNCGSCGNQCPDGSICLNSACACPNNGTLCSDNCVDTTSDKSNCGRCGNQCPDGSICLNSACACPNNGTLCNSLCVDTQNDNGNCGRCGNQCNSGDSCLQTSLPCTTCQNGNCACTPTGASCDCSRIFTVATCCSQTCLCHGGPTGGGICH
;
A
#
# COMPACT_ATOMS: atom_id res chain seq x y z
N MET A 1 43.97 -67.13 55.74
CA MET A 1 44.07 -67.17 54.27
C MET A 1 43.20 -68.30 53.73
N HIS A 2 42.14 -67.88 53.04
CA HIS A 2 41.16 -68.58 52.22
C HIS A 2 41.15 -70.13 52.12
N THR A 3 40.15 -70.68 52.81
CA THR A 3 39.07 -71.55 52.27
C THR A 3 39.45 -72.85 51.57
N LYS A 4 39.68 -73.88 52.41
CA LYS A 4 39.12 -75.21 52.20
C LYS A 4 37.64 -75.19 52.60
N LEU A 5 36.71 -75.29 51.65
CA LEU A 5 35.38 -75.88 51.85
C LEU A 5 34.69 -76.05 50.50
N PHE A 6 33.99 -77.17 50.32
CA PHE A 6 33.14 -77.54 49.18
C PHE A 6 33.79 -78.20 47.96
N THR A 7 34.34 -79.38 48.22
CA THR A 7 34.12 -80.55 47.34
C THR A 7 32.79 -81.19 47.75
N LEU A 8 31.68 -80.97 47.02
CA LEU A 8 30.50 -81.87 46.92
C LEU A 8 29.41 -81.20 46.05
N PHE A 9 28.77 -81.96 45.15
CA PHE A 9 27.78 -81.54 44.12
C PHE A 9 28.46 -80.84 42.91
N VAL A 10 28.55 -81.37 41.69
CA VAL A 10 27.71 -82.32 40.97
C VAL A 10 28.56 -82.97 39.86
N ILE A 11 29.11 -84.15 40.13
CA ILE A 11 29.25 -85.19 39.10
C ILE A 11 27.93 -85.93 39.19
N VAL A 12 27.09 -85.87 38.15
CA VAL A 12 26.07 -86.88 37.78
C VAL A 12 25.36 -86.36 36.50
N LEU A 13 25.51 -87.14 35.42
CA LEU A 13 24.75 -87.14 34.15
C LEU A 13 25.26 -86.27 32.98
N CYS A 14 26.48 -86.56 32.54
CA CYS A 14 26.64 -86.95 31.13
C CYS A 14 26.02 -88.35 30.93
N VAL A 15 25.47 -88.61 29.75
CA VAL A 15 24.80 -89.86 29.30
C VAL A 15 23.28 -89.87 29.55
N PHE A 16 22.52 -89.23 28.66
CA PHE A 16 21.43 -89.86 27.89
C PHE A 16 20.97 -88.89 26.79
N GLY A 17 21.13 -89.31 25.54
CA GLY A 17 20.20 -89.07 24.44
C GLY A 17 19.90 -87.62 24.06
N ALA A 18 20.42 -87.23 22.89
CA ALA A 18 19.84 -86.17 22.08
C ALA A 18 18.32 -86.36 21.92
N VAL A 19 17.52 -85.63 22.70
CA VAL A 19 16.16 -85.31 22.29
C VAL A 19 16.32 -84.19 21.28
N THR A 20 16.35 -84.56 20.00
CA THR A 20 16.07 -83.64 18.91
C THR A 20 14.66 -83.11 19.12
N TYR A 21 14.52 -82.01 19.86
CA TYR A 21 13.32 -81.19 19.76
C TYR A 21 13.24 -80.75 18.31
N GLY A 22 12.26 -81.32 17.62
CA GLY A 22 12.02 -81.07 16.22
C GLY A 22 12.06 -79.57 15.94
N LYS A 23 12.58 -79.23 14.77
CA LYS A 23 12.43 -77.92 14.15
C LYS A 23 10.93 -77.65 13.93
N ASN A 24 10.20 -77.39 15.01
CA ASN A 24 8.91 -76.74 14.94
C ASN A 24 9.26 -75.33 14.50
N HIS A 25 8.87 -75.02 13.26
CA HIS A 25 8.79 -73.67 12.72
C HIS A 25 8.43 -72.73 13.85
N TYR A 26 9.38 -71.85 14.23
CA TYR A 26 9.21 -70.83 15.24
C TYR A 26 8.05 -69.89 14.83
N LYS A 27 6.81 -70.32 15.05
CA LYS A 27 5.67 -69.42 15.21
C LYS A 27 6.05 -68.57 16.41
N LYS A 28 6.27 -67.28 16.19
CA LYS A 28 6.55 -66.29 17.25
C LYS A 28 5.61 -66.59 18.44
N PRO A 29 6.12 -66.93 19.63
CA PRO A 29 5.33 -67.52 20.73
C PRO A 29 4.22 -66.61 21.30
N TYR A 30 4.07 -65.39 20.79
CA TYR A 30 3.12 -64.38 21.26
C TYR A 30 1.80 -64.35 20.47
N CYS A 31 1.60 -65.23 19.48
CA CYS A 31 0.60 -64.99 18.43
C CYS A 31 -0.22 -66.21 18.00
N HIS A 32 -0.18 -67.30 18.77
CA HIS A 32 -1.01 -68.48 18.46
C HIS A 32 -2.39 -68.34 19.10
N GLY A 33 -3.46 -68.50 18.31
CA GLY A 33 -4.84 -68.45 18.80
C GLY A 33 -5.39 -67.04 19.05
N VAL A 34 -4.66 -65.99 18.67
CA VAL A 34 -5.12 -64.59 18.79
C VAL A 34 -5.88 -64.15 17.53
N ASN A 35 -6.94 -63.38 17.72
CA ASN A 35 -7.68 -62.80 16.59
C ASN A 35 -7.04 -61.48 16.17
N LEU A 36 -6.24 -61.53 15.10
CA LEU A 36 -5.53 -60.37 14.57
C LEU A 36 -6.46 -59.21 14.17
N LYS A 37 -7.77 -59.43 14.03
CA LYS A 37 -8.72 -58.36 13.66
C LYS A 37 -9.13 -57.46 14.82
N ILE A 38 -8.98 -57.92 16.06
CA ILE A 38 -9.51 -57.25 17.25
C ILE A 38 -8.54 -57.24 18.44
N ASP A 39 -7.47 -58.02 18.40
CA ASP A 39 -6.49 -58.09 19.48
C ASP A 39 -5.63 -56.82 19.55
N GLN A 40 -5.62 -56.15 20.71
CA GLN A 40 -4.90 -54.90 20.93
C GLN A 40 -3.38 -55.03 20.78
N TYR A 41 -2.81 -56.21 21.05
CA TYR A 41 -1.36 -56.46 21.09
C TYR A 41 -0.84 -57.16 19.82
N ASN A 42 -1.74 -57.64 18.96
CA ASN A 42 -1.45 -58.39 17.75
C ASN A 42 -2.30 -57.92 16.56
N CYS A 43 -2.50 -56.61 16.41
CA CYS A 43 -3.43 -56.08 15.42
C CYS A 43 -2.89 -56.19 13.99
N GLY A 44 -3.55 -56.97 13.13
CA GLY A 44 -3.15 -57.22 11.73
C GLY A 44 -1.90 -58.10 11.59
N SER A 45 -1.00 -58.09 12.57
CA SER A 45 0.19 -58.95 12.63
C SER A 45 0.68 -59.17 14.06
N CYS A 46 1.46 -60.22 14.25
CA CYS A 46 1.96 -60.65 15.55
C CYS A 46 2.89 -59.63 16.20
N GLY A 47 2.56 -59.22 17.43
CA GLY A 47 3.30 -58.22 18.19
C GLY A 47 3.09 -56.78 17.72
N ASN A 48 2.15 -56.53 16.80
CA ASN A 48 1.75 -55.18 16.43
C ASN A 48 0.76 -54.62 17.45
N THR A 49 1.29 -54.09 18.55
CA THR A 49 0.49 -53.46 19.60
C THR A 49 -0.02 -52.10 19.13
N CYS A 50 -1.33 -51.91 19.19
CA CYS A 50 -1.94 -50.63 18.89
C CYS A 50 -1.57 -49.57 19.94
N PRO A 51 -1.21 -48.35 19.51
CA PRO A 51 -0.74 -47.30 20.40
C PRO A 51 -1.83 -46.79 21.34
N PHE A 52 -1.39 -46.07 22.37
CA PHE A 52 -2.30 -45.48 23.35
C PHE A 52 -3.39 -44.62 22.68
N GLY A 53 -4.64 -44.82 23.08
CA GLY A 53 -5.79 -44.13 22.51
C GLY A 53 -6.32 -44.71 21.19
N SER A 54 -5.88 -45.90 20.79
CA SER A 54 -6.41 -46.66 19.65
C SER A 54 -6.85 -48.07 20.01
N ILE A 55 -7.70 -48.66 19.18
CA ILE A 55 -8.15 -50.06 19.23
C ILE A 55 -7.83 -50.79 17.95
N CYS A 56 -7.71 -52.11 18.03
CA CYS A 56 -7.70 -52.94 16.83
C CYS A 56 -9.12 -53.11 16.28
N ARG A 57 -9.34 -52.71 15.02
CA ARG A 57 -10.58 -52.94 14.28
C ARG A 57 -10.25 -53.41 12.88
N ASP A 58 -10.78 -54.58 12.53
CA ASP A 58 -10.55 -55.23 11.23
C ASP A 58 -9.07 -55.41 10.86
N GLY A 59 -8.21 -55.55 11.87
CA GLY A 59 -6.78 -55.75 11.71
C GLY A 59 -5.99 -54.46 11.50
N GLN A 60 -6.61 -53.30 11.78
CA GLN A 60 -5.96 -52.00 11.73
C GLN A 60 -6.13 -51.27 13.06
N CYS A 61 -5.08 -50.60 13.51
CA CYS A 61 -5.17 -49.72 14.66
C CYS A 61 -5.91 -48.44 14.28
N VAL A 62 -7.06 -48.21 14.93
CA VAL A 62 -7.91 -47.05 14.71
C VAL A 62 -8.07 -46.25 15.99
N CYS A 63 -7.96 -44.93 15.92
CA CYS A 63 -8.01 -44.07 17.10
C CYS A 63 -9.44 -43.87 17.62
N PHE A 64 -9.56 -43.62 18.93
CA PHE A 64 -10.81 -43.16 19.53
C PHE A 64 -11.18 -41.75 19.08
N ASN A 65 -12.48 -41.42 19.19
CA ASN A 65 -13.03 -40.09 18.96
C ASN A 65 -12.65 -39.48 17.60
N HIS A 66 -12.50 -40.33 16.57
CA HIS A 66 -12.14 -39.93 15.21
C HIS A 66 -10.82 -39.16 15.08
N LYS A 67 -9.90 -39.31 16.05
CA LYS A 67 -8.53 -38.80 15.92
C LYS A 67 -7.80 -39.50 14.76
N LYS A 68 -6.76 -38.86 14.23
CA LYS A 68 -5.94 -39.44 13.15
C LYS A 68 -4.72 -40.12 13.75
N LEU A 69 -4.40 -41.31 13.23
CA LEU A 69 -3.16 -41.99 13.58
C LEU A 69 -2.00 -41.33 12.83
N CYS A 70 -1.11 -40.66 13.56
CA CYS A 70 0.07 -39.96 13.05
C CYS A 70 1.31 -40.52 13.74
N ASN A 71 2.24 -41.13 12.99
CA ASN A 71 3.47 -41.73 13.52
C ASN A 71 3.23 -42.60 14.77
N ASN A 72 2.25 -43.51 14.66
CA ASN A 72 1.82 -44.39 15.75
C ASN A 72 1.30 -43.67 17.02
N THR A 73 0.76 -42.46 16.88
CA THR A 73 0.13 -41.71 17.97
C THR A 73 -1.22 -41.16 17.50
N CYS A 74 -2.24 -41.23 18.36
CA CYS A 74 -3.55 -40.67 18.05
C CYS A 74 -3.59 -39.17 18.29
N ILE A 75 -3.59 -38.39 17.21
CA ILE A 75 -3.56 -36.92 17.24
C ILE A 75 -4.92 -36.36 16.83
N ASP A 76 -5.37 -35.35 17.59
CA ASP A 76 -6.55 -34.56 17.21
C ASP A 76 -6.14 -33.47 16.22
N THR A 77 -6.27 -33.79 14.93
CA THR A 77 -5.90 -32.87 13.85
C THR A 77 -6.81 -31.63 13.77
N THR A 78 -7.84 -31.52 14.60
CA THR A 78 -8.74 -30.36 14.58
C THR A 78 -8.20 -29.17 15.38
N CYS A 79 -7.28 -29.42 16.32
CA CYS A 79 -6.72 -28.44 17.24
C CYS A 79 -5.21 -28.59 17.48
N ASP A 80 -4.59 -29.71 17.10
CA ASP A 80 -3.15 -29.90 17.19
C ASP A 80 -2.42 -29.00 16.18
N ARG A 81 -1.57 -28.10 16.68
CA ARG A 81 -0.85 -27.13 15.83
C ARG A 81 0.16 -27.80 14.89
N GLN A 82 0.77 -28.92 15.27
CA GLN A 82 1.81 -29.60 14.49
C GLN A 82 1.22 -30.57 13.45
N ASN A 83 -0.08 -30.88 13.55
CA ASN A 83 -0.78 -31.87 12.73
C ASN A 83 -2.15 -31.35 12.26
N CYS A 84 -2.25 -30.09 11.87
CA CYS A 84 -3.53 -29.44 11.61
C CYS A 84 -4.17 -29.95 10.31
N GLY A 85 -5.34 -30.60 10.40
CA GLY A 85 -6.03 -31.26 9.29
C GLY A 85 -5.37 -32.55 8.76
N SER A 86 -4.04 -32.67 8.88
CA SER A 86 -3.30 -33.88 8.53
C SER A 86 -2.01 -34.00 9.34
N CYS A 87 -1.52 -35.24 9.48
CA CYS A 87 -0.25 -35.53 10.15
C CYS A 87 0.90 -34.72 9.54
N GLY A 88 1.72 -34.10 10.38
CA GLY A 88 2.88 -33.30 9.96
C GLY A 88 2.56 -31.93 9.35
N ASN A 89 1.27 -31.56 9.18
CA ASN A 89 0.91 -30.23 8.70
C ASN A 89 0.99 -29.22 9.85
N SER A 90 2.18 -28.70 10.09
CA SER A 90 2.43 -27.72 11.13
C SER A 90 1.94 -26.33 10.72
N CYS A 91 1.18 -25.70 11.60
CA CYS A 91 0.73 -24.34 11.36
C CYS A 91 1.87 -23.34 11.54
N PRO A 92 1.96 -22.34 10.65
CA PRO A 92 3.01 -21.32 10.66
C PRO A 92 3.01 -20.44 11.91
N ASP A 93 4.08 -19.67 12.08
CA ASP A 93 4.24 -18.83 13.25
C ASP A 93 3.16 -17.76 13.40
N GLY A 94 2.76 -17.52 14.65
CA GLY A 94 1.62 -16.65 14.97
C GLY A 94 0.23 -17.25 14.67
N SER A 95 0.14 -18.49 14.19
CA SER A 95 -1.14 -19.16 13.92
C SER A 95 -1.44 -20.34 14.86
N ILE A 96 -2.71 -20.75 14.88
CA ILE A 96 -3.23 -21.89 15.65
C ILE A 96 -4.00 -22.83 14.74
N CYS A 97 -4.16 -24.09 15.15
CA CYS A 97 -5.08 -24.99 14.48
C CYS A 97 -6.49 -24.83 15.04
N LYS A 98 -7.46 -24.52 14.18
CA LYS A 98 -8.87 -24.42 14.55
C LYS A 98 -9.73 -25.07 13.48
N LYS A 99 -10.49 -26.10 13.86
CA LYS A 99 -11.35 -26.86 12.94
C LYS A 99 -10.56 -27.37 11.72
N SER A 100 -9.39 -27.97 11.99
CA SER A 100 -8.52 -28.58 10.96
C SER A 100 -7.92 -27.59 9.96
N LYS A 101 -7.92 -26.29 10.27
CA LYS A 101 -7.29 -25.25 9.44
C LYS A 101 -6.39 -24.37 10.29
N CYS A 102 -5.25 -23.98 9.74
CA CYS A 102 -4.40 -22.99 10.36
C CYS A 102 -5.06 -21.61 10.25
N THR A 103 -5.15 -20.91 11.37
CA THR A 103 -5.77 -19.57 11.45
C THR A 103 -4.89 -18.66 12.28
N CYS A 104 -4.69 -17.43 11.85
CA CYS A 104 -3.89 -16.47 12.60
C CYS A 104 -4.57 -15.99 13.88
N LEU A 105 -3.76 -15.72 14.89
CA LEU A 105 -4.20 -15.00 16.09
C LEU A 105 -4.52 -13.53 15.75
N HIS A 106 -5.28 -12.88 16.63
CA HIS A 106 -5.60 -11.43 16.53
C HIS A 106 -6.22 -10.99 15.19
N LYS A 107 -6.95 -11.89 14.51
CA LYS A 107 -7.60 -11.61 13.21
C LYS A 107 -6.63 -11.15 12.10
N LYS A 108 -5.35 -11.49 12.22
CA LYS A 108 -4.36 -11.30 11.15
C LYS A 108 -4.70 -12.17 9.94
N THR A 109 -4.12 -11.82 8.78
CA THR A 109 -4.25 -12.60 7.55
C THR A 109 -3.13 -13.62 7.49
N LEU A 110 -3.47 -14.87 7.14
CA LEU A 110 -2.49 -15.91 6.88
C LEU A 110 -1.93 -15.73 5.46
N CYS A 111 -0.66 -15.35 5.37
CA CYS A 111 0.07 -15.18 4.12
C CYS A 111 1.10 -16.29 4.00
N SER A 112 0.79 -17.30 3.18
CA SER A 112 1.61 -18.49 2.96
C SER A 112 2.07 -19.15 4.27
N ASP A 113 3.22 -18.73 4.79
CA ASP A 113 3.95 -19.28 5.93
C ASP A 113 3.99 -18.36 7.17
N HIS A 114 3.26 -17.25 7.21
CA HIS A 114 3.23 -16.37 8.38
C HIS A 114 1.94 -15.55 8.48
N CYS A 115 1.73 -14.95 9.65
CA CYS A 115 0.56 -14.11 9.95
C CYS A 115 0.91 -12.62 9.89
N VAL A 116 0.26 -11.89 8.98
CA VAL A 116 0.50 -10.45 8.78
C VAL A 116 -0.71 -9.62 9.21
N ASP A 117 -0.45 -8.41 9.66
CA ASP A 117 -1.51 -7.42 9.88
C ASP A 117 -1.70 -6.59 8.61
N THR A 118 -2.66 -6.99 7.76
CA THR A 118 -2.94 -6.30 6.50
C THR A 118 -3.53 -4.90 6.69
N THR A 119 -3.85 -4.50 7.92
CA THR A 119 -4.42 -3.17 8.18
C THR A 119 -3.34 -2.09 8.37
N SER A 120 -2.11 -2.49 8.69
CA SER A 120 -1.03 -1.61 9.11
C SER A 120 0.36 -1.97 8.57
N ASP A 121 0.57 -3.22 8.12
CA ASP A 121 1.84 -3.65 7.53
C ASP A 121 2.01 -3.07 6.13
N LYS A 122 3.04 -2.22 5.97
CA LYS A 122 3.38 -1.57 4.69
C LYS A 122 3.63 -2.59 3.57
N SER A 123 4.15 -3.78 3.87
CA SER A 123 4.50 -4.78 2.85
C SER A 123 3.32 -5.68 2.46
N ASN A 124 2.20 -5.60 3.19
CA ASN A 124 1.05 -6.50 3.04
C ASN A 124 -0.28 -5.73 3.16
N CYS A 125 -0.36 -4.52 2.64
CA CYS A 125 -1.48 -3.62 2.92
C CYS A 125 -2.76 -4.07 2.19
N GLY A 126 -3.80 -4.40 2.95
CA GLY A 126 -5.08 -4.94 2.46
C GLY A 126 -5.02 -6.38 1.94
N SER A 127 -3.86 -6.87 1.50
CA SER A 127 -3.65 -8.26 1.09
C SER A 127 -2.18 -8.65 1.15
N CYS A 128 -1.91 -9.96 1.19
CA CYS A 128 -0.56 -10.51 1.21
C CYS A 128 0.26 -10.03 0.01
N GLY A 129 1.46 -9.50 0.27
CA GLY A 129 2.39 -9.01 -0.75
C GLY A 129 2.00 -7.70 -1.42
N ASN A 130 0.89 -7.06 -1.03
CA ASN A 130 0.55 -5.74 -1.55
C ASN A 130 1.36 -4.66 -0.83
N GLN A 131 2.58 -4.44 -1.30
CA GLN A 131 3.47 -3.45 -0.73
C GLN A 131 3.04 -2.04 -1.13
N CYS A 132 2.93 -1.16 -0.13
CA CYS A 132 2.67 0.25 -0.39
C CYS A 132 3.88 0.96 -0.99
N PRO A 133 3.66 1.90 -1.93
CA PRO A 133 4.74 2.62 -2.60
C PRO A 133 5.64 3.41 -1.64
N ASP A 134 6.79 3.88 -2.14
CA ASP A 134 7.74 4.60 -1.31
C ASP A 134 7.18 5.93 -0.80
N GLY A 135 7.59 6.30 0.42
CA GLY A 135 7.03 7.44 1.15
C GLY A 135 5.58 7.29 1.66
N SER A 136 4.87 6.21 1.28
CA SER A 136 3.51 5.94 1.79
C SER A 136 3.50 4.97 2.98
N ILE A 137 2.35 4.89 3.66
CA ILE A 137 2.07 4.01 4.79
C ILE A 137 0.85 3.14 4.50
N CYS A 138 0.70 2.02 5.22
CA CYS A 138 -0.56 1.29 5.24
C CYS A 138 -1.47 1.86 6.33
N LEU A 139 -2.63 2.39 5.92
CA LEU A 139 -3.63 2.95 6.82
C LEU A 139 -4.98 2.32 6.53
N ASN A 140 -5.53 1.58 7.50
CA ASN A 140 -6.83 0.93 7.39
C ASN A 140 -6.96 0.05 6.12
N SER A 141 -5.92 -0.75 5.84
CA SER A 141 -5.88 -1.66 4.68
C SER A 141 -5.73 -0.99 3.31
N ALA A 142 -5.41 0.30 3.26
CA ALA A 142 -5.11 1.01 2.02
C ALA A 142 -3.80 1.80 2.14
N CYS A 143 -3.06 1.88 1.03
CA CYS A 143 -1.88 2.71 0.98
C CYS A 143 -2.28 4.18 0.97
N ALA A 144 -1.70 4.96 1.88
CA ALA A 144 -2.01 6.36 2.08
C ALA A 144 -0.74 7.17 2.30
N CYS A 145 -0.78 8.44 1.94
CA CYS A 145 0.33 9.33 2.17
C CYS A 145 0.26 9.96 3.57
N PRO A 146 1.41 10.11 4.26
CA PRO A 146 1.46 10.91 5.47
C PRO A 146 1.11 12.38 5.16
N ASN A 147 0.72 13.12 6.19
CA ASN A 147 0.45 14.57 6.13
C ASN A 147 -0.58 14.99 5.05
N ASN A 148 -1.53 14.11 4.71
CA ASN A 148 -2.53 14.36 3.66
C ASN A 148 -1.93 14.60 2.26
N GLY A 149 -0.74 14.06 1.98
CA GLY A 149 -0.19 14.04 0.62
C GLY A 149 -1.10 13.25 -0.34
N THR A 150 -0.86 13.41 -1.64
CA THR A 150 -1.56 12.65 -2.68
C THR A 150 -0.71 11.48 -3.13
N LEU A 151 -1.30 10.27 -3.18
CA LEU A 151 -0.63 9.09 -3.71
C LEU A 151 -0.65 9.14 -5.24
N CYS A 152 0.51 9.32 -5.86
CA CYS A 152 0.68 9.40 -7.29
C CYS A 152 1.49 8.22 -7.79
N SER A 153 0.77 7.19 -8.27
CA SER A 153 1.28 5.89 -8.71
C SER A 153 2.24 5.25 -7.69
N ASP A 154 3.49 5.68 -7.70
CA ASP A 154 4.61 5.05 -7.01
C ASP A 154 5.11 5.86 -5.80
N ASN A 155 4.62 7.09 -5.60
CA ASN A 155 5.13 7.96 -4.53
C ASN A 155 4.05 8.90 -3.97
N CYS A 156 4.31 9.39 -2.77
CA CYS A 156 3.56 10.48 -2.17
C CYS A 156 4.08 11.84 -2.61
N VAL A 157 3.18 12.70 -3.07
CA VAL A 157 3.52 14.07 -3.50
C VAL A 157 2.63 15.09 -2.81
N ASP A 158 3.18 16.29 -2.59
CA ASP A 158 2.41 17.43 -2.10
C ASP A 158 1.82 18.20 -3.28
N THR A 159 0.56 17.93 -3.61
CA THR A 159 -0.13 18.61 -4.72
C THR A 159 -0.42 20.09 -4.44
N THR A 160 -0.15 20.60 -3.23
CA THR A 160 -0.39 22.00 -2.89
C THR A 160 0.78 22.91 -3.26
N SER A 161 1.98 22.34 -3.37
CA SER A 161 3.24 23.10 -3.54
C SER A 161 4.22 22.49 -4.54
N ASP A 162 4.09 21.20 -4.90
CA ASP A 162 4.95 20.55 -5.89
C ASP A 162 4.62 21.06 -7.30
N LYS A 163 5.60 21.73 -7.91
CA LYS A 163 5.51 22.25 -9.28
C LYS A 163 5.16 21.16 -10.29
N SER A 164 5.60 19.92 -10.10
CA SER A 164 5.38 18.82 -11.07
C SER A 164 4.03 18.11 -10.90
N ASN A 165 3.33 18.35 -9.78
CA ASN A 165 2.10 17.65 -9.39
C ASN A 165 1.02 18.61 -8.88
N CYS A 166 0.95 19.83 -9.40
CA CYS A 166 0.14 20.88 -8.80
C CYS A 166 -1.37 20.62 -8.94
N GLY A 167 -2.07 20.48 -7.82
CA GLY A 167 -3.50 20.16 -7.74
C GLY A 167 -3.89 18.72 -8.10
N ARG A 168 -3.07 18.00 -8.87
CA ARG A 168 -3.22 16.56 -9.15
C ARG A 168 -1.90 15.97 -9.64
N CYS A 169 -1.78 14.64 -9.56
CA CYS A 169 -0.64 13.89 -10.09
C CYS A 169 -0.33 14.25 -11.55
N GLY A 170 0.93 14.51 -11.85
CA GLY A 170 1.44 14.81 -13.19
C GLY A 170 1.01 16.16 -13.78
N ASN A 171 0.32 17.02 -13.02
CA ASN A 171 -0.01 18.36 -13.48
C ASN A 171 1.17 19.32 -13.25
N GLN A 172 2.15 19.25 -14.13
CA GLN A 172 3.31 20.13 -14.09
C GLN A 172 2.91 21.57 -14.42
N CYS A 173 3.29 22.49 -13.54
CA CYS A 173 3.12 23.91 -13.78
C CYS A 173 4.10 24.41 -14.85
N PRO A 174 3.66 25.36 -15.70
CA PRO A 174 4.50 25.89 -16.77
C PRO A 174 5.83 26.51 -16.30
N ASP A 175 6.74 26.73 -17.24
CA ASP A 175 8.02 27.34 -16.95
C ASP A 175 7.85 28.79 -16.45
N GLY A 176 8.65 29.16 -15.45
CA GLY A 176 8.53 30.44 -14.76
C GLY A 176 7.37 30.54 -13.74
N SER A 177 6.47 29.55 -13.66
CA SER A 177 5.41 29.53 -12.64
C SER A 177 5.75 28.62 -11.46
N ILE A 178 5.01 28.79 -10.36
CA ILE A 178 5.08 27.99 -9.13
C ILE A 178 3.74 27.27 -8.89
N CYS A 179 3.73 26.25 -8.04
CA CYS A 179 2.49 25.73 -7.48
C CYS A 179 2.19 26.46 -6.18
N LEU A 180 1.02 27.11 -6.12
CA LEU A 180 0.57 27.83 -4.94
C LEU A 180 -0.88 27.42 -4.65
N ASN A 181 -1.10 26.80 -3.50
CA ASN A 181 -2.42 26.34 -3.06
C ASN A 181 -3.13 25.49 -4.13
N SER A 182 -2.42 24.51 -4.69
CA SER A 182 -2.94 23.58 -5.69
C SER A 182 -3.26 24.18 -7.07
N ALA A 183 -2.83 25.42 -7.33
CA ALA A 183 -2.96 26.06 -8.64
C ALA A 183 -1.61 26.60 -9.13
N CYS A 184 -1.36 26.50 -10.43
CA CYS A 184 -0.20 27.13 -11.04
C CYS A 184 -0.37 28.64 -11.04
N ALA A 185 0.57 29.34 -10.43
CA ALA A 185 0.54 30.79 -10.27
C ALA A 185 1.88 31.39 -10.69
N CYS A 186 1.84 32.62 -11.17
CA CYS A 186 3.05 33.36 -11.48
C CYS A 186 3.59 34.07 -10.24
N PRO A 187 4.92 34.09 -10.03
CA PRO A 187 5.53 34.92 -9.01
C PRO A 187 5.24 36.41 -9.29
N ASN A 188 5.36 37.24 -8.26
CA ASN A 188 5.23 38.71 -8.34
C ASN A 188 3.92 39.21 -8.98
N ASN A 189 2.82 38.48 -8.82
CA ASN A 189 1.51 38.80 -9.42
C ASN A 189 1.52 38.90 -10.97
N GLY A 190 2.43 38.18 -11.64
CA GLY A 190 2.39 38.03 -13.09
C GLY A 190 1.12 37.33 -13.56
N THR A 191 0.81 37.42 -14.85
CA THR A 191 -0.33 36.73 -15.45
C THR A 191 0.14 35.47 -16.14
N LEU A 192 -0.55 34.34 -15.91
CA LEU A 192 -0.28 33.10 -16.62
C LEU A 192 -0.90 33.18 -18.02
N CYS A 193 -0.07 33.39 -19.03
CA CYS A 193 -0.48 33.47 -20.43
C CYS A 193 -0.06 32.20 -21.16
N ASN A 194 -1.04 31.33 -21.44
CA ASN A 194 -0.85 29.96 -21.93
C ASN A 194 0.08 29.15 -21.00
N SER A 195 1.37 29.09 -21.33
CA SER A 195 2.38 28.32 -20.60
C SER A 195 3.56 29.17 -20.17
N LEU A 196 3.39 30.48 -20.07
CA LEU A 196 4.43 31.40 -19.62
C LEU A 196 3.86 32.42 -18.64
N CYS A 197 4.64 32.70 -17.61
CA CYS A 197 4.39 33.85 -16.76
C CYS A 197 4.87 35.13 -17.43
N VAL A 198 3.96 36.07 -17.63
CA VAL A 198 4.26 37.36 -18.23
C VAL A 198 3.84 38.50 -17.32
N ASP A 199 4.61 39.58 -17.34
CA ASP A 199 4.23 40.82 -16.69
C ASP A 199 3.36 41.64 -17.64
N THR A 200 2.04 41.50 -17.52
CA THR A 200 1.08 42.22 -18.37
C THR A 200 1.12 43.74 -18.18
N GLN A 201 1.93 44.27 -17.26
CA GLN A 201 2.04 45.70 -17.03
C GLN A 201 3.26 46.33 -17.72
N ASN A 202 4.24 45.51 -18.12
CA ASN A 202 5.49 45.98 -18.73
C ASN A 202 5.92 45.16 -19.97
N ASP A 203 5.17 44.12 -20.36
CA ASP A 203 5.42 43.32 -21.55
C ASP A 203 4.66 43.87 -22.77
N ASN A 204 5.41 44.41 -23.73
CA ASN A 204 4.87 44.93 -24.99
C ASN A 204 4.14 43.87 -25.85
N GLY A 205 4.32 42.57 -25.62
CA GLY A 205 3.58 41.50 -26.29
C GLY A 205 2.29 41.09 -25.57
N ASN A 206 2.11 41.50 -24.31
CA ASN A 206 1.04 41.03 -23.42
C ASN A 206 0.43 42.18 -22.60
N CYS A 207 0.38 43.39 -23.14
CA CYS A 207 0.07 44.59 -22.37
C CYS A 207 -1.41 44.62 -21.93
N GLY A 208 -1.67 44.68 -20.63
CA GLY A 208 -2.99 44.63 -19.99
C GLY A 208 -3.67 43.26 -20.00
N ARG A 209 -3.35 42.38 -20.97
CA ARG A 209 -3.82 40.98 -21.06
C ARG A 209 -2.93 40.16 -21.99
N CYS A 210 -3.00 38.84 -21.86
CA CYS A 210 -2.30 37.90 -22.74
C CYS A 210 -2.53 38.19 -24.23
N GLY A 211 -1.44 38.19 -25.01
CA GLY A 211 -1.44 38.36 -26.46
C GLY A 211 -1.81 39.76 -26.97
N ASN A 212 -1.94 40.76 -26.09
CA ASN A 212 -2.19 42.14 -26.51
C ASN A 212 -0.87 42.86 -26.81
N GLN A 213 -0.42 42.73 -28.06
CA GLN A 213 0.82 43.34 -28.51
C GLN A 213 0.69 44.84 -28.80
N CYS A 214 1.66 45.64 -28.36
CA CYS A 214 1.83 47.05 -28.66
C CYS A 214 2.31 47.27 -30.11
N ASN A 215 1.96 48.40 -30.72
CA ASN A 215 2.48 48.76 -32.04
C ASN A 215 3.97 49.16 -31.95
N SER A 216 4.64 49.20 -33.10
CA SER A 216 6.04 49.65 -33.16
C SER A 216 6.18 51.09 -32.66
N GLY A 217 6.95 51.26 -31.58
CA GLY A 217 7.21 52.55 -30.93
C GLY A 217 6.41 52.80 -29.65
N ASP A 218 5.41 51.97 -29.35
CA ASP A 218 4.63 52.06 -28.12
C ASP A 218 5.29 51.29 -26.96
N SER A 219 5.02 51.71 -25.73
CA SER A 219 5.46 51.04 -24.50
C SER A 219 4.26 50.63 -23.65
N CYS A 220 4.31 49.45 -23.05
CA CYS A 220 3.33 49.06 -22.06
C CYS A 220 3.50 49.90 -20.78
N LEU A 221 2.40 50.53 -20.33
CA LEU A 221 2.38 51.34 -19.12
C LEU A 221 1.35 50.76 -18.14
N GLN A 222 1.64 50.88 -16.84
CA GLN A 222 0.91 50.36 -15.68
C GLN A 222 -0.57 50.76 -15.57
N THR A 223 -1.11 51.55 -16.49
CA THR A 223 -2.49 52.02 -16.45
C THR A 223 -3.38 51.05 -17.22
N SER A 224 -4.47 50.63 -16.59
CA SER A 224 -5.44 49.62 -17.05
C SER A 224 -6.29 50.03 -18.26
N LEU A 225 -5.72 50.74 -19.24
CA LEU A 225 -6.37 51.11 -20.49
C LEU A 225 -5.43 50.79 -21.67
N PRO A 226 -5.77 49.80 -22.51
CA PRO A 226 -4.99 49.51 -23.70
C PRO A 226 -5.28 50.58 -24.74
N CYS A 227 -4.36 51.53 -24.89
CA CYS A 227 -4.14 52.47 -26.00
C CYS A 227 -3.88 53.88 -25.46
N THR A 228 -2.61 54.23 -25.32
CA THR A 228 -2.17 55.63 -25.29
C THR A 228 -1.22 55.88 -26.46
N THR A 229 -1.70 55.63 -27.68
CA THR A 229 -1.06 56.22 -28.87
C THR A 229 -1.48 57.68 -28.96
N CYS A 230 -0.49 58.57 -28.89
CA CYS A 230 -0.58 59.91 -29.44
C CYS A 230 -0.23 59.82 -30.94
N GLN A 231 -1.22 59.97 -31.83
CA GLN A 231 -0.94 60.28 -33.24
C GLN A 231 -1.30 61.73 -33.50
N ASN A 232 -0.34 62.51 -34.00
CA ASN A 232 -0.53 63.91 -34.44
C ASN A 232 -1.19 64.83 -33.39
N GLY A 233 -0.87 64.65 -32.10
CA GLY A 233 -1.35 65.54 -31.03
C GLY A 233 -2.79 65.30 -30.54
N ASN A 234 -3.44 64.20 -30.95
CA ASN A 234 -4.74 63.79 -30.41
C ASN A 234 -4.67 62.39 -29.75
N CYS A 235 -5.38 62.23 -28.62
CA CYS A 235 -5.65 60.93 -28.00
C CYS A 235 -6.66 60.15 -28.86
N ALA A 236 -6.29 58.97 -29.38
CA ALA A 236 -7.20 58.13 -30.16
C ALA A 236 -7.90 57.09 -29.26
N CYS A 237 -9.22 57.24 -29.07
CA CYS A 237 -10.09 56.17 -28.55
C CYS A 237 -10.53 55.27 -29.71
N THR A 238 -10.58 53.94 -29.50
CA THR A 238 -11.13 52.98 -30.46
C THR A 238 -12.66 53.10 -30.56
N PRO A 239 -13.32 52.54 -31.60
CA PRO A 239 -14.64 52.99 -32.08
C PRO A 239 -15.86 52.69 -31.19
N THR A 240 -15.70 52.09 -30.00
CA THR A 240 -16.84 51.60 -29.20
C THR A 240 -17.32 52.57 -28.11
N GLY A 241 -16.98 53.86 -28.18
CA GLY A 241 -17.75 54.91 -27.49
C GLY A 241 -17.57 54.99 -25.97
N ALA A 242 -16.36 54.82 -25.44
CA ALA A 242 -16.04 55.21 -24.07
C ALA A 242 -15.41 56.61 -24.04
N SER A 243 -16.04 57.53 -23.31
CA SER A 243 -15.53 58.88 -23.03
C SER A 243 -14.33 58.81 -22.07
N CYS A 244 -13.16 59.31 -22.47
CA CYS A 244 -12.04 59.55 -21.56
C CYS A 244 -12.22 60.89 -20.85
N ASP A 245 -12.32 60.86 -19.51
CA ASP A 245 -12.17 62.04 -18.67
C ASP A 245 -10.68 62.21 -18.32
N CYS A 246 -10.04 63.23 -18.89
CA CYS A 246 -8.63 63.57 -18.64
C CYS A 246 -8.44 64.61 -17.51
N SER A 247 -9.40 64.75 -16.58
CA SER A 247 -9.35 65.83 -15.59
C SER A 247 -8.38 65.64 -14.41
N ARG A 248 -7.55 64.58 -14.34
CA ARG A 248 -6.64 64.36 -13.18
C ARG A 248 -5.25 63.78 -13.47
N ILE A 249 -4.52 64.30 -14.46
CA ILE A 249 -3.05 64.13 -14.51
C ILE A 249 -2.41 65.53 -14.55
N PHE A 250 -2.08 66.04 -13.36
CA PHE A 250 -1.13 67.13 -13.23
C PHE A 250 0.28 66.58 -13.47
N THR A 251 1.06 67.33 -14.27
CA THR A 251 2.43 67.06 -14.74
C THR A 251 2.46 66.00 -15.86
N VAL A 252 2.58 66.36 -17.13
CA VAL A 252 3.66 67.13 -17.77
C VAL A 252 3.09 68.08 -18.83
N ALA A 253 3.47 69.36 -18.75
CA ALA A 253 3.19 70.34 -19.79
C ALA A 253 3.81 69.90 -21.13
N THR A 254 2.98 69.76 -22.17
CA THR A 254 3.09 70.35 -23.52
C THR A 254 2.32 69.46 -24.52
N CYS A 255 1.02 69.69 -24.66
CA CYS A 255 0.30 69.37 -25.90
C CYS A 255 -0.70 70.47 -26.21
N CYS A 256 -0.43 71.13 -27.33
CA CYS A 256 -1.31 71.96 -28.16
C CYS A 256 -1.63 73.37 -27.64
N SER A 257 -0.73 74.29 -28.01
CA SER A 257 -1.00 75.72 -28.06
C SER A 257 -2.03 76.06 -29.15
N GLN A 258 -2.91 76.99 -28.79
CA GLN A 258 -3.73 77.88 -29.61
C GLN A 258 -5.17 77.42 -29.96
N THR A 259 -6.10 78.21 -29.39
CA THR A 259 -7.50 78.48 -29.74
C THR A 259 -8.58 77.47 -29.33
N CYS A 260 -9.21 77.76 -28.18
CA CYS A 260 -10.56 77.34 -27.81
C CYS A 260 -11.61 77.97 -28.75
N LEU A 261 -12.65 77.22 -29.12
CA LEU A 261 -13.92 77.75 -29.63
C LEU A 261 -15.09 76.87 -29.14
N CYS A 262 -16.03 77.49 -28.42
CA CYS A 262 -17.29 76.90 -27.96
C CYS A 262 -18.32 76.86 -29.09
N HIS A 263 -19.14 75.79 -29.16
CA HIS A 263 -20.43 75.80 -29.87
C HIS A 263 -21.56 75.40 -28.90
N GLY A 264 -22.51 76.33 -28.66
CA GLY A 264 -23.76 76.10 -27.92
C GLY A 264 -24.66 75.08 -28.63
N GLY A 265 -25.48 74.26 -27.96
CA GLY A 265 -26.58 74.47 -26.99
C GLY A 265 -27.55 73.27 -27.18
N PRO A 266 -28.66 73.07 -26.42
CA PRO A 266 -29.42 74.08 -25.67
C PRO A 266 -29.69 73.72 -24.18
N THR A 267 -30.05 74.76 -23.43
CA THR A 267 -30.56 74.78 -22.04
C THR A 267 -29.56 74.62 -20.89
N GLY A 268 -29.30 75.74 -20.21
CA GLY A 268 -28.87 75.79 -18.80
C GLY A 268 -27.44 76.25 -18.59
N GLY A 269 -27.25 77.56 -18.32
CA GLY A 269 -25.94 78.19 -18.20
C GLY A 269 -25.12 77.78 -16.98
N GLY A 270 -23.80 77.78 -17.16
CA GLY A 270 -22.80 77.77 -16.11
C GLY A 270 -21.50 78.41 -16.62
N ILE A 271 -21.11 79.53 -16.03
CA ILE A 271 -19.81 80.20 -16.22
C ILE A 271 -18.83 79.48 -15.28
N CYS A 272 -17.67 79.06 -15.76
CA CYS A 272 -16.59 78.55 -14.90
C CYS A 272 -15.59 79.68 -14.64
N HIS A 273 -15.41 80.04 -13.36
CA HIS A 273 -14.29 80.86 -12.86
C HIS A 273 -13.02 80.02 -12.77
#